data_AF-A0A1I6C2E2-F1
#
_entry.id   AF-A0A1I6C2E2-F1
#
_cell.length_a   1.000
_cell.length_b   1.000
_cell.length_c   1.000
_cell.angle_alpha   90.00
_cell.angle_beta   90.00
_cell.angle_gamma   90.00
#
_symmetry.space_group_name_H-M   'P 1'
#
loop_
_entity.id
_entity.type
_entity.pdbx_description
1 polymer ?
#
loop_
_entity_poly.entity_id
_entity_poly.type
_entity_poly.pdbx_seq_one_letter_code
_entity_poly.pdbx_strand_id
1 'polypeptide(L)'
;MFLDSFVNQKIQVKLKNFPEDLTGSITGIYKPDQWYLVKLIHHESMGIWVENPCYKRTMVEEEDGTAIPAEQQVEKTCTTNLLIRWEYISSVITFPNETTLGVDKKAHLIGFQPDLD
;
A
#
# COMPACT_ATOMS: atom_id res chain seq x y z
N MET A 1 -13.22 -1.85 17.54
CA MET A 1 -11.86 -1.29 17.74
C MET A 1 -11.88 0.14 17.19
N PHE A 2 -11.06 1.08 17.67
CA PHE A 2 -11.15 2.50 17.24
C PHE A 2 -11.00 2.71 15.71
N LEU A 3 -10.36 1.77 15.00
CA LEU A 3 -10.14 1.84 13.55
C LEU A 3 -11.38 1.59 12.68
N ASP A 4 -12.44 0.97 13.21
CA ASP A 4 -13.68 0.69 12.46
C ASP A 4 -14.27 1.97 11.85
N SER A 5 -14.22 3.09 12.59
CA SER A 5 -14.72 4.39 12.15
C SER A 5 -13.91 5.04 11.03
N PHE A 6 -12.74 4.50 10.70
CA PHE A 6 -11.79 5.06 9.72
C PHE A 6 -11.68 4.22 8.45
N VAL A 7 -12.50 3.16 8.31
CA VAL A 7 -12.59 2.40 7.06
C VAL A 7 -12.96 3.34 5.91
N ASN A 8 -12.30 3.16 4.76
CA ASN A 8 -12.31 4.00 3.58
C ASN A 8 -11.73 5.41 3.75
N GLN A 9 -11.18 5.75 4.92
CA GLN A 9 -10.48 7.01 5.14
C GLN A 9 -8.96 6.82 4.97
N LYS A 10 -8.25 7.93 4.75
CA LYS A 10 -6.79 7.90 4.76
C LYS A 10 -6.26 8.07 6.19
N ILE A 11 -5.30 7.24 6.53
CA ILE A 11 -4.58 7.21 7.79
C ILE A 11 -3.08 7.29 7.51
N GLN A 12 -2.29 7.69 8.49
CA GLN A 12 -0.85 7.57 8.40
C GLN A 12 -0.35 6.37 9.19
N VAL A 13 0.58 5.62 8.60
CA VAL A 13 1.21 4.45 9.23
C VAL A 13 2.71 4.64 9.24
N LYS A 14 3.32 4.35 10.38
CA LYS A 14 4.77 4.24 10.52
C LYS A 14 5.14 2.78 10.54
N LEU A 15 6.01 2.36 9.63
CA LEU A 15 6.49 0.99 9.61
C LEU A 15 7.68 0.80 10.56
N LYS A 16 7.90 -0.43 10.99
CA LYS A 16 9.10 -0.88 11.73
C LYS A 16 9.47 -2.26 11.23
N ASN A 17 10.76 -2.59 11.25
CA ASN A 17 11.27 -3.93 10.91
C ASN A 17 10.66 -4.49 9.61
N PHE A 18 10.40 -3.62 8.63
CA PHE A 18 9.74 -4.04 7.40
C PHE A 18 10.74 -4.84 6.56
N PRO A 19 10.38 -6.06 6.11
CA PRO A 19 11.31 -6.93 5.39
C PRO A 19 11.81 -6.29 4.10
N GLU A 20 13.12 -6.37 3.83
CA GLU A 20 13.74 -5.78 2.65
C GLU A 20 13.20 -6.38 1.34
N ASP A 21 12.88 -7.68 1.34
CA ASP A 21 12.28 -8.39 0.22
C ASP A 21 10.85 -7.93 -0.10
N LEU A 22 10.18 -7.30 0.86
CA LEU A 22 8.87 -6.67 0.66
C LEU A 22 8.98 -5.20 0.23
N THR A 23 10.17 -4.61 0.14
CA THR A 23 10.34 -3.24 -0.38
C THR A 23 10.36 -3.21 -1.90
N GLY A 24 9.93 -2.08 -2.48
CA GLY A 24 9.99 -1.84 -3.92
C GLY A 24 8.64 -1.87 -4.63
N SER A 25 8.67 -2.14 -5.94
CA SER A 25 7.52 -1.97 -6.84
C SER A 25 6.36 -2.93 -6.56
N ILE A 26 6.62 -4.08 -5.93
CA ILE A 26 5.59 -5.07 -5.61
C ILE A 26 4.62 -4.53 -4.56
N THR A 27 5.13 -3.95 -3.47
CA THR A 27 4.29 -3.40 -2.38
C THR A 27 4.06 -1.91 -2.52
N GLY A 28 4.88 -1.21 -3.31
CA GLY A 28 4.88 0.25 -3.39
C GLY A 28 5.53 0.92 -2.17
N ILE A 29 6.24 0.18 -1.32
CA ILE A 29 6.92 0.67 -0.11
C ILE A 29 8.42 0.73 -0.40
N TYR A 30 8.94 1.93 -0.67
CA TYR A 30 10.36 2.14 -1.04
C TYR A 30 11.25 2.60 0.12
N LYS A 31 10.69 3.29 1.11
CA LYS A 31 11.40 3.92 2.25
C LYS A 31 10.66 3.55 3.54
N PRO A 32 10.77 2.30 4.02
CA PRO A 32 10.00 1.80 5.16
C PRO A 32 10.28 2.56 6.47
N ASP A 33 11.39 3.28 6.54
CA ASP A 33 11.76 4.17 7.63
C ASP A 33 10.96 5.49 7.64
N GLN A 34 10.05 5.73 6.70
CA GLN A 34 9.25 6.95 6.61
C GLN A 34 7.78 6.72 7.01
N TRP A 35 7.00 7.80 7.08
CA TRP A 35 5.56 7.73 7.28
C TRP A 35 4.86 7.51 5.95
N TYR A 36 3.83 6.67 5.94
CA TYR A 36 3.02 6.38 4.76
C TYR A 36 1.58 6.85 4.95
N LEU A 37 1.06 7.63 4.01
CA LEU A 37 -0.36 7.94 3.93
C LEU A 37 -1.04 6.86 3.09
N VAL A 38 -2.00 6.16 3.70
CA VAL A 38 -2.64 4.97 3.13
C VAL A 38 -4.15 5.06 3.32
N LYS A 39 -4.93 4.51 2.40
CA LYS A 39 -6.38 4.37 2.59
C LYS A 39 -6.67 3.05 3.29
N LEU A 40 -7.27 3.11 4.48
CA LEU A 40 -7.67 1.92 5.23
C LEU A 40 -8.87 1.27 4.54
N ILE A 41 -8.74 0.00 4.16
CA ILE A 41 -9.83 -0.78 3.56
C ILE A 41 -10.51 -1.65 4.61
N HIS A 42 -9.71 -2.28 5.48
CA HIS A 42 -10.21 -3.13 6.54
C HIS A 42 -9.13 -3.29 7.63
N HIS A 43 -9.52 -3.75 8.82
CA HIS A 43 -8.57 -4.17 9.85
C HIS A 43 -9.04 -5.47 10.47
N GLU A 44 -8.08 -6.30 10.87
CA GLU A 44 -8.33 -7.59 11.48
C GLU A 44 -7.26 -7.92 12.52
N SER A 45 -7.40 -9.07 13.17
CA SER A 45 -6.47 -9.49 14.24
C SER A 45 -5.00 -9.55 13.80
N MET A 46 -4.73 -9.74 12.50
CA MET A 46 -3.38 -9.87 11.95
C MET A 46 -2.77 -8.55 11.47
N GLY A 47 -3.57 -7.55 11.12
CA GLY A 47 -3.08 -6.29 10.56
C GLY A 47 -4.17 -5.37 10.02
N ILE A 48 -3.75 -4.48 9.11
CA ILE A 48 -4.63 -3.62 8.32
C ILE A 48 -4.49 -3.92 6.84
N TRP A 49 -5.63 -3.92 6.15
CA TRP A 49 -5.69 -3.90 4.70
C TRP A 49 -5.71 -2.46 4.23
N VAL A 50 -4.80 -2.13 3.31
CA VAL A 50 -4.67 -0.79 2.73
C VAL A 50 -4.75 -0.84 1.22
N GLU A 51 -5.25 0.22 0.61
CA GLU A 51 -5.26 0.36 -0.86
C GLU A 51 -3.84 0.63 -1.37
N ASN A 52 -3.38 -0.18 -2.34
CA ASN A 52 -2.18 0.08 -3.15
C ASN A 52 -2.61 0.40 -4.59
N PRO A 53 -2.56 1.68 -5.00
CA PRO A 53 -3.04 2.12 -6.31
C PRO A 53 -2.07 1.81 -7.47
N CYS A 54 -0.85 1.34 -7.21
CA CYS A 54 0.21 1.27 -8.22
C CYS A 54 0.77 -0.14 -8.43
N TYR A 55 0.00 -1.18 -8.12
CA TYR A 55 0.45 -2.55 -8.37
C TYR A 55 0.53 -2.81 -9.87
N LYS A 56 1.72 -3.15 -10.34
CA LYS A 56 1.97 -3.54 -11.73
C LYS A 56 1.82 -5.05 -11.85
N ARG A 57 0.85 -5.48 -12.66
CA ARG A 57 0.64 -6.89 -12.99
C ARG A 57 0.86 -7.10 -14.48
N THR A 58 1.72 -8.06 -14.80
CA THR A 58 1.87 -8.58 -16.17
C THR A 58 0.93 -9.76 -16.34
N MET A 59 0.10 -9.72 -17.38
CA MET A 59 -0.73 -10.87 -17.74
C MET A 59 0.15 -11.91 -18.43
N VAL A 60 0.30 -13.07 -17.81
CA VAL A 60 1.14 -14.18 -18.32
C VAL A 60 0.32 -15.37 -18.80
N GLU A 61 -0.96 -15.41 -18.47
CA GLU A 61 -1.91 -16.46 -18.83
C GLU A 61 -3.27 -15.84 -19.17
N GLU A 62 -3.95 -16.42 -20.15
CA GLU A 62 -5.35 -16.16 -20.51
C GLU A 62 -6.30 -16.79 -19.47
N GLU A 63 -7.58 -16.44 -19.51
CA GLU A 63 -8.58 -16.96 -18.56
C GLU A 63 -8.75 -18.49 -18.60
N ASP A 64 -8.44 -19.12 -19.74
CA ASP A 64 -8.49 -20.57 -19.93
C ASP A 64 -7.21 -21.31 -19.50
N GLY A 65 -6.22 -20.58 -18.98
CA GLY A 65 -4.92 -21.09 -18.55
C GLY A 65 -3.87 -21.21 -19.66
N THR A 66 -4.16 -20.74 -20.88
CA THR A 66 -3.18 -20.69 -21.96
C THR A 66 -2.12 -19.63 -21.67
N ALA A 67 -0.83 -20.00 -21.74
CA ALA A 67 0.27 -19.07 -21.53
C ALA A 67 0.35 -18.01 -22.64
N ILE A 68 0.49 -16.73 -22.23
CA ILE A 68 0.65 -15.60 -23.13
C ILE A 68 2.14 -15.48 -23.53
N PRO A 69 2.48 -15.53 -24.83
CA PRO A 69 3.85 -15.34 -25.30
C PRO A 69 4.45 -14.02 -24.79
N ALA A 70 5.73 -14.02 -24.42
CA ALA A 70 6.39 -12.86 -23.80
C ALA A 70 6.23 -11.55 -24.60
N GLU A 71 6.24 -11.64 -25.94
CA GLU A 71 6.08 -10.49 -26.83
C GLU A 71 4.66 -9.88 -26.81
N GLN A 72 3.68 -10.64 -26.30
CA GLN A 72 2.27 -10.27 -26.20
C GLN A 72 1.84 -9.95 -24.77
N GLN A 73 2.73 -10.12 -23.79
CA GLN A 73 2.44 -9.81 -22.39
C GLN A 73 2.29 -8.30 -22.19
N VAL A 74 1.17 -7.90 -21.59
CA VAL A 74 0.86 -6.48 -21.33
C VAL A 74 0.94 -6.21 -19.84
N GLU A 75 1.75 -5.22 -19.46
CA GLU A 75 1.77 -4.68 -18.11
C GLU A 75 0.53 -3.78 -17.90
N LYS A 76 -0.22 -4.04 -16.83
CA LYS A 76 -1.34 -3.20 -16.40
C LYS A 76 -1.13 -2.78 -14.95
N THR A 77 -1.35 -1.50 -14.70
CA THR A 77 -1.48 -0.98 -13.33
C THR A 77 -2.89 -1.26 -12.83
N CYS A 78 -3.02 -1.87 -11.65
CA CYS A 78 -4.30 -2.08 -11.01
C CYS A 78 -4.27 -1.66 -9.53
N THR A 79 -5.43 -1.22 -9.04
CA THR A 79 -5.64 -1.00 -7.62
C THR A 79 -5.76 -2.35 -6.93
N THR A 80 -4.95 -2.57 -5.90
CA THR A 80 -4.94 -3.80 -5.09
C THR A 80 -5.09 -3.46 -3.61
N ASN A 81 -5.40 -4.48 -2.81
CA ASN A 81 -5.39 -4.36 -1.36
C ASN A 81 -4.15 -5.07 -0.82
N LEU A 82 -3.35 -4.38 -0.03
CA LEU A 82 -2.16 -4.88 0.62
C LEU A 82 -2.42 -5.07 2.12
N LEU A 83 -2.12 -6.26 2.65
CA LEU A 83 -2.11 -6.48 4.09
C LEU A 83 -0.77 -6.03 4.69
N ILE A 84 -0.81 -5.11 5.64
CA ILE A 84 0.33 -4.77 6.49
C ILE A 84 0.08 -5.36 7.88
N ARG A 85 0.92 -6.34 8.25
CA ARG A 85 0.82 -7.04 9.54
C ARG A 85 1.18 -6.11 10.70
N TRP A 86 0.55 -6.31 11.86
CA TRP A 86 0.81 -5.50 13.06
C TRP A 86 2.28 -5.52 13.51
N GLU A 87 2.99 -6.62 13.28
CA GLU A 87 4.42 -6.75 13.61
C GLU A 87 5.28 -5.70 12.88
N TYR A 88 4.83 -5.26 11.70
CA TYR A 88 5.52 -4.28 10.88
C TYR A 88 5.02 -2.85 11.09
N ILE A 89 4.02 -2.64 11.95
CA ILE A 89 3.45 -1.32 12.23
C ILE A 89 3.99 -0.84 13.57
N SER A 90 4.67 0.30 13.54
CA SER A 90 5.12 1.03 14.72
C SER A 90 3.99 1.86 15.32
N SER A 91 3.27 2.60 14.48
CA SER A 91 2.21 3.50 14.92
C SER A 91 1.21 3.78 13.79
N VAL A 92 0.00 4.18 14.16
CA VAL A 92 -1.09 4.60 13.27
C VAL A 92 -1.63 5.95 13.74
N ILE A 93 -1.77 6.90 12.83
CA ILE A 93 -2.41 8.20 13.07
C ILE A 93 -3.68 8.28 12.23
N THR A 94 -4.79 8.60 12.89
CA THR A 94 -6.10 8.81 12.28
C THR A 94 -6.51 10.27 12.40
N PHE A 95 -7.35 10.75 11.47
CA PHE A 95 -7.77 12.15 11.41
C PHE A 95 -9.29 12.27 11.62
N PRO A 96 -9.82 12.11 12.85
CA PRO A 96 -11.26 11.98 13.11
C PRO A 96 -12.12 13.18 12.73
N ASN A 97 -11.54 14.39 12.73
CA ASN A 97 -12.29 15.63 12.56
C ASN A 97 -11.94 16.36 11.25
N GLU A 98 -11.13 15.77 10.38
CA GLU A 98 -10.60 16.43 9.19
C GLU A 98 -11.18 15.81 7.91
N THR A 99 -11.81 16.63 7.07
CA THR A 99 -12.25 16.24 5.72
C THR A 99 -11.17 16.43 4.67
N THR A 100 -10.10 17.17 5.00
CA THR A 100 -8.98 17.50 4.12
C THR A 100 -7.66 17.10 4.79
N LEU A 101 -6.88 16.26 4.13
CA LEU A 101 -5.61 15.78 4.68
C LEU A 101 -4.49 16.74 4.32
N GLY A 102 -4.04 17.51 5.31
CA GLY A 102 -2.72 18.11 5.28
C GLY A 102 -1.68 17.04 5.60
N VAL A 103 -0.89 16.64 4.62
CA VAL A 103 0.20 15.70 4.85
C VAL A 103 1.45 16.48 5.24
N ASP A 104 2.12 16.11 6.34
CA ASP A 104 3.48 16.58 6.61
C ASP A 104 4.34 16.27 5.38
N LYS A 105 5.25 17.19 5.00
CA LYS A 105 6.04 17.13 3.76
C LYS A 105 6.87 15.84 3.60
N LYS A 106 6.98 15.03 4.65
CA LYS A 106 7.76 13.79 4.73
C LYS A 106 6.94 12.50 4.58
N ALA A 107 5.62 12.57 4.48
CA ALA A 107 4.80 11.38 4.33
C ALA A 107 4.73 10.95 2.86
N HIS A 108 5.07 9.69 2.61
CA HIS A 108 5.02 9.09 1.27
C HIS A 108 3.66 8.43 1.01
N LEU A 109 3.30 8.31 -0.26
CA LEU A 109 2.15 7.51 -0.69
C LEU A 109 2.63 6.11 -1.05
N ILE A 110 1.88 5.08 -0.63
CA ILE A 110 2.14 3.72 -1.12
C ILE A 110 1.99 3.70 -2.64
N GLY A 111 2.94 3.08 -3.32
CA GLY A 111 2.94 2.92 -4.76
C GLY A 111 3.66 4.02 -5.54
N PHE A 112 3.97 5.14 -4.89
CA PHE A 112 4.67 6.25 -5.53
C PHE A 112 6.14 6.24 -5.12
N GLN A 113 7.01 6.05 -6.09
CA GLN A 113 8.44 6.20 -5.89
C GLN A 113 8.71 7.69 -5.56
N PRO A 114 9.35 8.01 -4.43
CA PRO A 114 9.82 9.36 -4.19
C PRO A 114 10.82 9.74 -5.28
N ASP A 115 10.75 10.96 -5.80
CA ASP A 115 11.74 11.48 -6.73
C ASP A 115 13.15 11.23 -6.17
N LEU A 116 14.00 10.64 -7.00
CA LEU A 116 15.43 10.49 -6.71
C LEU A 116 16.04 11.87 -6.96
N ASP A 117 16.20 12.66 -5.90
CA ASP A 117 17.12 13.81 -5.89
C ASP A 117 18.57 13.33 -6.07
#